data_AF-A0A375YJ56-F1
#
_entry.id   AF-A0A375YJ56-F1
#
_cell.length_a   1.000
_cell.length_b   1.000
_cell.length_c   1.000
_cell.angle_alpha   90.00
_cell.angle_beta   90.00
_cell.angle_gamma   90.00
#
_symmetry.space_group_name_H-M   'P 1'
#
loop_
_entity.id
_entity.type
_entity.pdbx_description
1 polymer ?
#
loop_
_entity_poly.entity_id
_entity_poly.type
_entity_poly.pdbx_seq_one_letter_code
_entity_poly.pdbx_strand_id
1 'polypeptide(L)'
;MSERLYDFFGEVFRSYFRPPIDLSPWLGGRRVDRIFSLTDAVQDPLEQSHRAAEAWCRSEAGDARFGAELFVITQQGLLYAAELNSPHRALYYLATPPALFDSFVDEMDRTELPDAAVAVVDSRFGRDLAAARPMDAALRHILDEHSSLRVDLPVPTG
;
A
#
# COMPACT_ATOMS: atom_id res chain seq x y z
N MET A 1 20.68 0.32 0.75
CA MET A 1 20.38 -0.98 0.11
C MET A 1 18.87 -1.15 0.11
N SER A 2 18.18 -0.30 -0.64
CA SER A 2 16.73 -0.09 -0.57
C SER A 2 16.07 -0.37 -1.93
N GLU A 3 16.68 -1.21 -2.77
CA GLU A 3 16.34 -1.29 -4.20
C GLU A 3 15.31 -2.38 -4.51
N ARG A 4 15.33 -3.55 -3.84
CA ARG A 4 14.44 -4.68 -4.20
C ARG A 4 12.95 -4.43 -3.98
N LEU A 5 12.62 -3.60 -2.99
CA LEU A 5 11.26 -3.23 -2.63
C LEU A 5 10.60 -2.33 -3.66
N TYR A 6 11.41 -1.51 -4.33
CA TYR A 6 10.95 -0.65 -5.41
C TYR A 6 10.70 -1.44 -6.69
N ASP A 7 11.32 -2.61 -6.88
CA ASP A 7 11.10 -3.41 -8.08
C ASP A 7 9.71 -4.05 -8.11
N PHE A 8 9.32 -4.83 -7.09
CA PHE A 8 8.03 -5.55 -7.14
C PHE A 8 6.82 -4.62 -7.05
N PHE A 9 6.73 -3.79 -6.00
CA PHE A 9 5.60 -2.86 -5.89
C PHE A 9 5.64 -1.77 -6.96
N GLY A 10 6.83 -1.31 -7.35
CA GLY A 10 6.97 -0.37 -8.46
C GLY A 10 6.48 -0.98 -9.77
N GLU A 11 6.80 -2.24 -10.05
CA GLU A 11 6.33 -2.95 -11.25
C GLU A 11 4.80 -3.09 -11.26
N VAL A 12 4.22 -3.60 -10.17
CA VAL A 12 2.76 -3.73 -10.01
C VAL A 12 2.06 -2.38 -10.14
N PHE A 13 2.61 -1.31 -9.55
CA PHE A 13 2.03 0.02 -9.64
C PHE A 13 2.28 0.73 -10.97
N ARG A 14 3.34 0.42 -11.70
CA ARG A 14 3.69 1.07 -12.98
C ARG A 14 2.67 0.80 -14.07
N SER A 15 2.05 -0.37 -14.06
CA SER A 15 0.99 -0.72 -15.00
C SER A 15 -0.30 0.07 -14.73
N TYR A 16 -0.56 0.38 -13.46
CA TYR A 16 -1.80 1.03 -13.03
C TYR A 16 -1.73 2.57 -13.01
N PHE A 17 -0.66 3.14 -12.47
CA PHE A 17 -0.53 4.59 -12.31
C PHE A 17 0.13 5.25 -13.52
N ARG A 18 -0.54 6.24 -14.12
CA ARG A 18 0.03 7.14 -15.12
C ARG A 18 -0.11 8.59 -14.65
N PRO A 19 1.01 9.31 -14.39
CA PRO A 19 2.41 8.85 -14.46
C PRO A 19 2.75 7.78 -13.40
N PRO A 20 3.84 7.00 -13.59
CA PRO A 20 4.29 5.98 -12.63
C PRO A 20 4.37 6.50 -11.20
N ILE A 21 4.11 5.63 -10.22
CA ILE A 21 4.07 6.02 -8.80
C ILE A 21 5.40 6.63 -8.32
N ASP A 22 6.52 6.25 -8.94
CA ASP A 22 7.85 6.79 -8.65
C ASP A 22 8.02 8.27 -9.06
N LEU A 23 7.11 8.79 -9.88
CA LEU A 23 7.00 10.20 -10.26
C LEU A 23 5.88 10.93 -9.52
N SER A 24 5.06 10.22 -8.73
CA SER A 24 4.12 10.87 -7.82
C SER A 24 4.90 11.66 -6.77
N PRO A 25 4.41 12.82 -6.30
CA PRO A 25 5.12 13.60 -5.30
C PRO A 25 5.33 12.73 -4.05
N TRP A 26 6.59 12.39 -3.80
CA TRP A 26 6.99 11.67 -2.61
C TRP A 26 6.77 12.57 -1.40
N LEU A 27 5.82 12.20 -0.55
CA LEU A 27 5.62 12.86 0.72
C LEU A 27 6.66 12.30 1.68
N GLY A 28 7.77 13.02 1.87
CA GLY A 28 8.74 12.67 2.91
C GLY A 28 8.12 12.80 4.31
N GLY A 29 8.67 12.05 5.27
CA GLY A 29 8.09 11.80 6.61
C GLY A 29 7.42 13.00 7.31
N ARG A 30 7.96 14.23 7.21
CA ARG A 30 7.34 15.41 7.86
C ARG A 30 6.01 15.88 7.26
N ARG A 31 5.74 15.60 5.97
CA ARG A 31 4.45 15.93 5.32
C ARG A 31 3.42 14.80 5.51
N VAL A 32 3.93 13.58 5.67
CA VAL A 32 3.22 12.35 6.02
C VAL A 32 2.65 12.42 7.43
N ASP A 33 3.45 12.82 8.42
CA ASP A 33 2.98 13.09 9.79
C ASP A 33 1.78 14.04 9.79
N ARG A 34 1.82 15.06 8.92
CA ARG A 34 0.71 16.01 8.79
C ARG A 34 -0.51 15.34 8.18
N ILE A 35 -0.39 14.63 7.05
CA ILE A 35 -1.52 13.97 6.36
C ILE A 35 -2.17 12.88 7.23
N PHE A 36 -1.37 12.13 7.96
CA PHE A 36 -1.85 11.17 8.94
C PHE A 36 -2.55 11.83 10.12
N SER A 37 -2.08 13.01 10.54
CA SER A 37 -2.75 13.81 11.56
C SER A 37 -4.01 14.53 11.05
N LEU A 38 -4.30 14.51 9.74
CA LEU A 38 -5.40 15.30 9.19
C LEU A 38 -6.77 14.65 9.41
N THR A 39 -6.92 13.32 9.33
CA THR A 39 -8.24 12.66 9.53
C THR A 39 -8.20 11.18 9.94
N ASP A 40 -9.16 10.77 10.78
CA ASP A 40 -9.50 9.37 11.08
C ASP A 40 -9.78 8.55 9.81
N ALA A 41 -10.19 9.23 8.72
CA ALA A 41 -10.47 8.64 7.41
C ALA A 41 -9.24 7.99 6.74
N VAL A 42 -8.02 8.35 7.16
CA VAL A 42 -6.77 7.71 6.68
C VAL A 42 -6.15 6.81 7.76
N GLN A 43 -6.26 7.18 9.03
CA GLN A 43 -5.69 6.40 10.14
C GLN A 43 -6.39 5.05 10.34
N ASP A 44 -7.73 5.04 10.41
CA ASP A 44 -8.47 3.80 10.70
C ASP A 44 -8.25 2.73 9.63
N PRO A 45 -8.32 3.03 8.30
CA PRO A 45 -8.08 2.02 7.28
C PRO A 45 -6.63 1.56 7.23
N LEU A 46 -5.68 2.44 7.56
CA LEU A 46 -4.27 2.08 7.64
C LEU A 46 -4.03 1.09 8.78
N GLU A 47 -4.46 1.43 10.01
CA GLU A 47 -4.31 0.53 11.16
C GLU A 47 -4.99 -0.82 10.90
N GLN A 48 -6.16 -0.79 10.26
CA GLN A 48 -6.88 -2.00 9.90
C GLN A 48 -6.10 -2.85 8.88
N SER A 49 -5.53 -2.23 7.85
CA SER A 49 -4.74 -2.91 6.83
C SER A 49 -3.44 -3.47 7.41
N HIS A 50 -2.78 -2.73 8.29
CA HIS A 50 -1.59 -3.17 9.03
C HIS A 50 -1.89 -4.42 9.87
N ARG A 51 -2.94 -4.38 10.70
CA ARG A 51 -3.33 -5.54 11.53
C ARG A 51 -3.71 -6.76 10.69
N ALA A 52 -4.29 -6.55 9.51
CA ALA A 52 -4.62 -7.63 8.59
C ALA A 52 -3.38 -8.26 7.98
N ALA A 53 -2.42 -7.45 7.55
CA ALA A 53 -1.12 -7.90 7.06
C ALA A 53 -0.38 -8.71 8.14
N GLU A 54 -0.36 -8.23 9.39
CA GLU A 54 0.20 -8.96 10.53
C GLU A 54 -0.49 -10.30 10.77
N ALA A 55 -1.83 -10.33 10.74
CA ALA A 55 -2.62 -11.53 10.98
C ALA A 55 -2.38 -12.59 9.89
N TRP A 56 -2.37 -12.16 8.62
CA TRP A 56 -2.07 -13.03 7.48
C TRP A 56 -0.63 -13.53 7.52
N CYS A 57 0.33 -12.63 7.77
CA CYS A 57 1.72 -13.00 7.93
C CYS A 57 1.89 -14.06 9.03
N ARG A 58 1.21 -13.90 10.17
CA ARG A 58 1.29 -14.88 11.27
C ARG A 58 0.76 -16.26 10.87
N SER A 59 -0.24 -16.35 10.00
CA SER A 59 -0.73 -17.63 9.50
C SER A 59 0.18 -18.25 8.44
N GLU A 60 0.86 -17.44 7.62
CA GLU A 60 1.74 -17.92 6.54
C GLU A 60 3.19 -18.18 6.97
N ALA A 61 3.78 -17.25 7.73
CA ALA A 61 5.16 -17.32 8.21
C ALA A 61 5.25 -16.60 9.56
N GLY A 62 5.10 -17.37 10.64
CA GLY A 62 4.93 -16.86 12.01
C GLY A 62 6.05 -15.95 12.55
N ASP A 63 7.23 -15.94 11.92
CA ASP A 63 8.39 -15.13 12.31
C ASP A 63 8.75 -14.04 11.28
N ALA A 64 7.95 -13.83 10.24
CA ALA A 64 8.23 -12.80 9.25
C ALA A 64 8.12 -11.38 9.86
N ARG A 65 8.99 -10.49 9.37
CA ARG A 65 9.08 -9.10 9.83
C ARG A 65 8.83 -8.16 8.67
N PHE A 66 8.21 -7.01 8.92
CA PHE A 66 8.06 -5.96 7.91
C PHE A 66 9.43 -5.54 7.35
N GLY A 67 9.59 -5.69 6.05
CA GLY A 67 10.73 -5.17 5.28
C GLY A 67 10.45 -3.81 4.68
N ALA A 68 9.21 -3.59 4.24
CA ALA A 68 8.68 -2.27 3.93
C ALA A 68 7.18 -2.23 4.10
N GLU A 69 6.71 -1.00 4.19
CA GLU A 69 5.30 -0.70 4.28
C GLU A 69 5.08 0.63 3.55
N LEU A 70 4.06 0.67 2.71
CA LEU A 70 3.65 1.86 1.98
C LEU A 70 2.13 1.89 1.87
N PHE A 71 1.62 3.08 1.65
CA PHE A 71 0.25 3.25 1.19
C PHE A 71 0.18 4.29 0.09
N VAL A 72 -0.87 4.17 -0.71
CA VAL A 72 -1.15 5.07 -1.82
C VAL A 72 -2.57 5.58 -1.64
N ILE A 73 -2.70 6.90 -1.64
CA ILE A 73 -3.98 7.57 -1.66
C ILE A 73 -4.33 7.85 -3.12
N THR A 74 -5.51 7.41 -3.54
CA THR A 74 -6.04 7.62 -4.89
C THR A 74 -7.45 8.20 -4.81
N GLN A 75 -7.99 8.64 -5.95
CA GLN A 75 -9.40 9.04 -6.04
C GLN A 75 -10.38 7.87 -5.82
N GLN A 76 -9.94 6.62 -6.01
CA GLN A 76 -10.78 5.42 -5.91
C GLN A 76 -10.69 4.72 -4.54
N GLY A 77 -9.76 5.14 -3.67
CA GLY A 77 -9.51 4.45 -2.42
C GLY A 77 -8.07 4.55 -1.92
N LEU A 78 -7.86 3.99 -0.74
CA LEU A 78 -6.55 3.75 -0.18
C LEU A 78 -6.06 2.37 -0.63
N LEU A 79 -4.85 2.33 -1.16
CA LEU A 79 -4.09 1.11 -1.36
C LEU A 79 -3.07 1.00 -0.25
N TYR A 80 -2.87 -0.20 0.26
CA TYR A 80 -1.86 -0.49 1.27
C TYR A 80 -1.02 -1.66 0.77
N ALA A 81 0.30 -1.53 0.88
CA ALA A 81 1.23 -2.56 0.45
C ALA A 81 2.29 -2.77 1.52
N ALA A 82 2.52 -4.04 1.88
CA ALA A 82 3.54 -4.43 2.83
C ALA A 82 4.35 -5.61 2.29
N GLU A 83 5.67 -5.49 2.40
CA GLU A 83 6.58 -6.62 2.25
C GLU A 83 6.94 -7.13 3.63
N LEU A 84 6.79 -8.43 3.85
CA LEU A 84 7.25 -9.10 5.04
C LEU A 84 8.28 -10.17 4.66
N ASN A 85 9.40 -10.19 5.37
CA ASN A 85 10.51 -11.08 5.11
C ASN A 85 10.58 -12.15 6.19
N SER A 86 10.54 -13.41 5.78
CA SER A 86 10.88 -14.57 6.61
C SER A 86 12.23 -15.15 6.18
N PRO A 87 12.88 -15.99 7.01
CA PRO A 87 14.14 -16.65 6.64
C PRO A 87 14.06 -17.50 5.36
N HIS A 88 12.85 -17.89 4.95
CA HIS A 88 12.63 -18.87 3.88
C HIS A 88 11.90 -18.30 2.66
N ARG A 89 11.21 -17.16 2.79
CA ARG A 89 10.43 -16.54 1.71
C ARG A 89 10.05 -15.09 1.98
N ALA A 90 9.84 -14.32 0.92
CA ALA A 90 9.19 -13.02 0.96
C ALA A 90 7.67 -13.16 0.88
N LEU A 91 6.96 -12.31 1.62
CA LEU A 91 5.51 -12.23 1.63
C LEU A 91 5.08 -10.82 1.21
N TYR A 92 4.22 -10.73 0.20
CA TYR A 92 3.70 -9.46 -0.31
C TYR A 92 2.21 -9.37 0.01
N TYR A 93 1.83 -8.41 0.83
CA TYR A 93 0.45 -8.14 1.17
C TYR A 93 0.00 -6.86 0.49
N LEU A 94 -1.07 -6.93 -0.30
CA LEU A 94 -1.65 -5.79 -0.99
C LEU A 94 -3.14 -5.66 -0.64
N ALA A 95 -3.50 -4.66 0.16
CA ALA A 95 -4.90 -4.32 0.35
C ALA A 95 -5.34 -3.27 -0.68
N THR A 96 -6.43 -3.56 -1.38
CA THR A 96 -6.93 -2.72 -2.49
C THR A 96 -8.38 -2.35 -2.27
N PRO A 97 -8.82 -1.15 -2.70
CA PRO A 97 -10.24 -0.84 -2.77
C PRO A 97 -10.94 -1.79 -3.77
N PRO A 98 -12.22 -2.16 -3.55
CA PRO A 98 -12.94 -3.12 -4.39
C PRO A 98 -12.93 -2.75 -5.87
N ALA A 99 -12.97 -1.45 -6.19
CA ALA A 99 -12.91 -0.96 -7.56
C ALA A 99 -11.59 -1.29 -8.28
N LEU A 100 -10.51 -1.57 -7.54
CA LEU A 100 -9.18 -1.85 -8.07
C LEU A 100 -8.76 -3.32 -7.93
N PHE A 101 -9.54 -4.11 -7.18
CA PHE A 101 -9.19 -5.48 -6.86
C PHE A 101 -8.91 -6.32 -8.11
N ASP A 102 -9.83 -6.37 -9.06
CA ASP A 102 -9.68 -7.17 -10.28
C ASP A 102 -8.45 -6.74 -11.09
N SER A 103 -8.18 -5.44 -11.18
CA SER A 103 -7.00 -4.91 -11.88
C SER A 103 -5.69 -5.33 -11.22
N PHE A 104 -5.62 -5.34 -9.89
CA PHE A 104 -4.42 -5.76 -9.16
C PHE A 104 -4.23 -7.27 -9.14
N VAL A 105 -5.33 -8.05 -9.14
CA VAL A 105 -5.25 -9.51 -9.32
C VAL A 105 -4.69 -9.85 -10.70
N ASP A 106 -5.19 -9.22 -11.76
CA ASP A 106 -4.68 -9.40 -13.12
C ASP A 106 -3.21 -9.00 -13.24
N GLU A 107 -2.80 -7.92 -12.57
CA GLU A 107 -1.42 -7.45 -12.61
C GLU A 107 -0.49 -8.38 -11.83
N MET A 108 -0.92 -8.88 -10.66
CA MET A 108 -0.15 -9.85 -9.90
C MET A 108 0.05 -11.19 -10.62
N ASP A 109 -0.90 -11.60 -11.47
CA ASP A 109 -0.74 -12.78 -12.33
C ASP A 109 0.33 -12.55 -13.43
N ARG A 110 0.54 -11.30 -13.84
CA ARG A 110 1.55 -10.92 -14.85
C ARG A 110 2.93 -10.67 -14.27
N THR A 111 3.01 -10.22 -13.02
CA THR A 111 4.29 -9.93 -12.36
C THR A 111 4.94 -11.22 -11.85
N GLU A 112 6.17 -11.47 -12.27
CA GLU A 112 6.93 -12.61 -11.75
C GLU A 112 7.30 -12.39 -10.29
N LEU A 113 6.80 -13.27 -9.42
CA LEU A 113 7.20 -13.28 -8.02
C LEU A 113 8.63 -13.82 -7.86
N PRO A 114 9.43 -13.26 -6.95
CA PRO A 114 10.71 -13.85 -6.56
C PRO A 114 10.52 -15.30 -6.09
N ASP A 115 11.57 -16.12 -6.24
CA ASP A 115 11.49 -17.54 -5.92
C ASP A 115 11.05 -17.78 -4.45
N ALA A 116 10.10 -18.69 -4.27
CA ALA A 116 9.39 -18.98 -3.02
C ALA A 116 8.56 -17.83 -2.40
N ALA A 117 8.42 -16.68 -3.07
CA ALA A 117 7.59 -15.59 -2.56
C ALA A 117 6.09 -15.89 -2.69
N VAL A 118 5.31 -15.35 -1.75
CA VAL A 118 3.84 -15.47 -1.76
C VAL A 118 3.25 -14.07 -1.73
N ALA A 119 2.29 -13.81 -2.60
CA ALA A 119 1.58 -12.54 -2.63
C ALA A 119 0.08 -12.75 -2.44
N VAL A 120 -0.57 -11.80 -1.77
CA VAL A 120 -2.03 -11.80 -1.56
C VAL A 120 -2.59 -10.41 -1.87
N VAL A 121 -3.70 -10.40 -2.62
CA VAL A 121 -4.56 -9.22 -2.78
C VAL A 121 -5.74 -9.36 -1.83
N ASP A 122 -5.99 -8.36 -1.00
CA ASP A 122 -7.13 -8.32 -0.09
C ASP A 122 -8.04 -7.12 -0.39
N SER A 123 -9.28 -7.38 -0.80
CA SER A 123 -10.31 -6.35 -1.00
C SER A 123 -11.16 -6.06 0.24
N ARG A 124 -11.01 -6.85 1.32
CA ARG A 124 -11.86 -6.76 2.53
C ARG A 124 -11.54 -5.53 3.37
N PHE A 125 -10.34 -4.96 3.19
CA PHE A 125 -9.85 -3.82 3.96
C PHE A 125 -9.82 -2.52 3.17
N GLY A 126 -10.09 -2.61 1.86
CA GLY A 126 -10.39 -1.47 1.02
C GLY A 126 -11.76 -0.91 1.39
N ARG A 127 -11.90 -0.23 2.53
CA ARG A 127 -13.03 0.67 2.69
C ARG A 127 -12.95 1.65 1.53
N ASP A 128 -13.99 1.62 0.71
CA ASP A 128 -14.22 2.60 -0.33
C ASP A 128 -14.04 3.99 0.30
N LEU A 129 -13.04 4.76 -0.16
CA LEU A 129 -12.92 6.16 0.26
C LEU A 129 -14.18 6.96 -0.11
N ALA A 130 -15.06 6.44 -0.98
CA ALA A 130 -16.39 7.00 -1.19
C ALA A 130 -17.30 6.88 0.05
N ALA A 131 -17.07 5.88 0.93
CA ALA A 131 -17.75 5.76 2.22
C ALA A 131 -17.13 6.66 3.30
N ALA A 132 -15.87 7.07 3.15
CA ALA A 132 -15.22 8.08 3.99
C ALA A 132 -15.69 9.48 3.60
N ARG A 133 -16.94 9.78 3.96
CA ARG A 133 -17.53 11.12 3.92
C ARG A 133 -16.83 12.00 4.97
N PRO A 134 -16.01 13.03 4.65
CA PRO A 134 -15.38 13.43 3.40
C PRO A 134 -13.86 13.22 3.43
N MET A 135 -13.27 12.70 2.35
CA MET A 135 -11.84 12.91 2.10
C MET A 135 -11.56 14.42 2.18
N ASP A 136 -10.63 14.81 3.05
CA ASP A 136 -10.41 16.21 3.43
C ASP A 136 -10.27 17.09 2.19
N ALA A 137 -10.85 18.30 2.19
CA ALA A 137 -10.78 19.19 1.03
C ALA A 137 -9.33 19.47 0.59
N ALA A 138 -8.40 19.47 1.54
CA ALA A 138 -6.96 19.53 1.28
C ALA A 138 -6.45 18.30 0.51
N LEU A 139 -6.84 17.09 0.92
CA LEU A 139 -6.45 15.86 0.23
C LEU A 139 -7.05 15.80 -1.17
N ARG A 140 -8.31 16.23 -1.33
CA ARG A 140 -8.97 16.28 -2.63
C ARG A 140 -8.31 17.30 -3.57
N HIS A 141 -7.93 18.47 -3.05
CA HIS A 141 -7.19 19.47 -3.83
C HIS A 141 -5.83 18.93 -4.29
N ILE A 142 -5.10 18.23 -3.42
CA ILE A 142 -3.84 17.59 -3.80
C ILE A 142 -4.09 16.48 -4.83
N LEU A 143 -5.17 15.70 -4.70
CA LEU A 143 -5.52 14.62 -5.64
C LEU A 143 -6.06 15.13 -6.98
N ASP A 144 -6.57 16.35 -7.04
CA ASP A 144 -6.89 17.05 -8.29
C ASP A 144 -5.62 17.47 -9.04
N GLU A 145 -4.54 17.80 -8.31
CA GLU A 145 -3.23 18.15 -8.88
C GLU A 145 -2.37 16.91 -9.18
N HIS A 146 -2.53 15.85 -8.40
CA HIS A 146 -1.75 14.62 -8.47
C HIS A 146 -2.68 13.40 -8.38
N SER A 147 -2.79 12.62 -9.46
CA SER A 147 -3.69 11.46 -9.54
C SER A 147 -3.49 10.40 -8.45
N SER A 148 -2.31 10.38 -7.80
CA SER A 148 -1.99 9.53 -6.66
C SER A 148 -0.98 10.20 -5.72
N LEU A 149 -1.08 9.87 -4.43
CA LEU A 149 -0.11 10.24 -3.41
C LEU A 149 0.47 9.00 -2.76
N ARG A 150 1.78 8.83 -2.89
CA ARG A 150 2.51 7.75 -2.23
C ARG A 150 3.07 8.21 -0.90
N VAL A 151 2.99 7.33 0.08
CA VAL A 151 3.60 7.51 1.37
C VAL A 151 4.26 6.22 1.81
N ASP A 152 5.57 6.29 2.07
CA ASP A 152 6.31 5.19 2.68
C ASP A 152 6.24 5.31 4.20
N LEU A 153 5.90 4.20 4.85
CA LEU A 153 5.85 4.11 6.29
C LEU A 153 7.24 3.73 6.83
N PRO A 154 7.68 4.36 7.94
CA PRO A 154 8.90 3.95 8.59
C PRO A 154 8.71 2.51 9.09
N VAL A 155 9.55 1.60 8.60
CA VAL A 155 9.58 0.23 9.11
C VAL A 155 9.94 0.32 10.59
N PRO A 156 9.10 -0.21 11.50
CA PRO A 156 9.44 -0.22 12.92
C PRO A 156 10.69 -1.08 13.10
N THR A 157 11.82 -0.41 13.35
CA THR A 157 13.05 -1.05 13.83
C THR A 157 12.78 -1.53 15.24
N GLY A 158 12.30 -2.77 15.37
CA GLY A 158 12.30 -3.50 16.64
C GLY A 158 13.71 -3.77 17.15
#